data_AF-A0A6J1PYT4-F1
#
_entry.id   AF-A0A6J1PYT4-F1
#
_cell.length_a   1.000
_cell.length_b   1.000
_cell.length_c   1.000
_cell.angle_alpha   90.00
_cell.angle_beta   90.00
_cell.angle_gamma   90.00
#
_symmetry.space_group_name_H-M   'P 1'
#
loop_
_entity.id
_entity.type
_entity.pdbx_description
1 polymer ?
#
loop_
_entity_poly.entity_id
_entity_poly.type
_entity_poly.pdbx_seq_one_letter_code
_entity_poly.pdbx_strand_id
1 'polypeptide(L)'
;MLAAINKSTSLDGTYFKVDKSKSSTVTGDVVAVCQFCNPTRALKGKFRITSNFTTHLKRKHANVYNEYLEYAKQKRHGVENTSVIDRKRWSCVLNQEEFEQNITNFVLKYMIPFRAVEDPSFRKIFNDFKIKRGDTRLKHLTCYSLAKRVDRSFKDNVTRNW
;
A
#
# COMPACT_ATOMS: atom_id res chain seq x y z
N MET A 1 12.91 -17.78 -18.53
CA MET A 1 11.59 -18.24 -18.01
C MET A 1 11.65 -18.86 -16.60
N LEU A 2 12.76 -19.44 -16.13
CA LEU A 2 12.90 -19.96 -14.74
C LEU A 2 13.12 -18.88 -13.66
N ALA A 3 13.60 -17.70 -14.06
CA ALA A 3 13.93 -16.60 -13.15
C ALA A 3 12.71 -16.02 -12.41
N ALA A 4 11.49 -16.29 -12.88
CA ALA A 4 10.29 -15.86 -12.19
C ALA A 4 10.01 -16.72 -10.94
N ILE A 5 10.16 -18.06 -11.05
CA ILE A 5 9.76 -19.02 -10.00
C ILE A 5 10.66 -18.94 -8.76
N ASN A 6 11.92 -18.54 -8.93
CA ASN A 6 12.87 -18.42 -7.81
C ASN A 6 12.78 -17.08 -7.07
N LYS A 7 11.82 -16.20 -7.41
CA LYS A 7 11.68 -14.90 -6.73
C LYS A 7 11.12 -15.02 -5.32
N SER A 8 10.25 -15.99 -5.06
CA SER A 8 9.64 -16.15 -3.73
C SER A 8 10.67 -16.67 -2.72
N THR A 9 10.70 -16.09 -1.52
CA THR A 9 11.59 -16.44 -0.40
C THR A 9 11.59 -17.92 -0.02
N SER A 10 10.49 -18.64 -0.28
CA SER A 10 10.38 -20.06 0.04
C SER A 10 10.84 -20.98 -1.08
N LEU A 11 11.02 -20.50 -2.32
CA LEU A 11 11.35 -21.33 -3.50
C LEU A 11 12.66 -20.90 -4.16
N ASP A 12 13.51 -20.20 -3.42
CA ASP A 12 14.84 -19.76 -3.83
C ASP A 12 15.88 -20.89 -3.84
N GLY A 13 15.53 -22.06 -3.31
CA GLY A 13 16.41 -23.22 -3.19
C GLY A 13 17.03 -23.38 -1.80
N THR A 14 16.77 -22.48 -0.86
CA THR A 14 17.31 -22.57 0.51
C THR A 14 16.54 -23.60 1.34
N TYR A 15 15.21 -23.55 1.28
CA TYR A 15 14.34 -24.41 2.10
C TYR A 15 13.64 -25.50 1.30
N PHE A 16 13.25 -25.16 0.06
CA PHE A 16 12.56 -26.07 -0.84
C PHE A 16 13.26 -26.08 -2.19
N LYS A 17 13.51 -27.28 -2.73
CA LYS A 17 14.07 -27.47 -4.07
C LYS A 17 12.94 -27.74 -5.05
N VAL A 18 12.75 -26.86 -6.04
CA VAL A 18 11.69 -27.01 -7.05
C VAL A 18 12.01 -28.17 -8.00
N ASP A 19 11.06 -29.09 -8.14
CA ASP A 19 11.11 -30.15 -9.14
C ASP A 19 10.57 -29.60 -10.48
N LYS A 20 11.50 -29.34 -11.41
CA LYS A 20 11.19 -28.76 -12.72
C LYS A 20 10.41 -29.71 -13.61
N SER A 21 10.52 -31.02 -13.41
CA SER A 21 9.84 -32.02 -14.24
C SER A 21 8.33 -32.05 -14.00
N LYS A 22 7.89 -31.64 -12.81
CA LYS A 22 6.49 -31.68 -12.36
C LYS A 22 5.86 -30.31 -12.16
N SER A 23 6.61 -29.23 -12.39
CA SER A 23 6.14 -27.85 -12.24
C SER A 23 5.72 -27.26 -13.58
N SER A 24 4.57 -26.59 -13.61
CA SER A 24 4.01 -25.98 -14.82
C SER A 24 4.01 -24.47 -14.71
N THR A 25 4.82 -23.81 -15.54
CA THR A 25 4.87 -22.34 -15.63
C THR A 25 3.59 -21.77 -16.25
N VAL A 26 2.89 -22.56 -17.08
CA VAL A 26 1.68 -22.14 -17.79
C VAL A 26 0.48 -22.04 -16.84
N THR A 27 0.31 -23.02 -15.95
CA THR A 27 -0.77 -23.03 -14.96
C THR A 27 -0.37 -22.36 -13.64
N GLY A 28 0.94 -22.14 -13.44
CA GLY A 28 1.51 -21.56 -12.21
C GLY A 28 1.63 -22.55 -11.06
N ASP A 29 1.50 -23.85 -11.33
CA ASP A 29 1.65 -24.92 -10.36
C ASP A 29 3.12 -25.26 -10.14
N VAL A 30 3.51 -25.35 -8.87
CA VAL A 30 4.88 -25.63 -8.45
C VAL A 30 4.89 -26.83 -7.53
N VAL A 31 5.78 -27.77 -7.83
CA VAL A 31 6.10 -28.90 -6.96
C VAL A 31 7.50 -28.66 -6.41
N ALA A 32 7.62 -28.60 -5.09
CA ALA A 32 8.90 -28.41 -4.44
C ALA A 32 9.09 -29.43 -3.31
N VAL A 33 10.34 -29.86 -3.14
CA VAL A 33 10.75 -30.89 -2.18
C VAL A 33 11.40 -30.20 -0.98
N CYS A 34 10.93 -30.50 0.23
CA CYS A 34 11.52 -29.97 1.46
C CYS A 34 12.88 -30.61 1.71
N GLN A 35 13.92 -29.81 1.97
CA GLN A 35 15.27 -30.32 2.20
C GLN A 35 15.49 -30.91 3.60
N PHE A 36 14.62 -30.56 4.56
CA PHE A 36 14.77 -30.92 5.97
C PHE A 36 13.89 -32.11 6.39
N CYS A 37 12.98 -32.57 5.51
CA CYS A 37 12.15 -33.74 5.77
C CYS A 37 12.93 -35.03 5.47
N ASN A 38 12.86 -36.00 6.38
CA ASN A 38 13.21 -37.39 6.11
C ASN A 38 12.01 -38.31 6.45
N PRO A 39 11.44 -39.05 5.48
CA PRO A 39 11.75 -39.05 4.05
C PRO A 39 11.33 -37.75 3.37
N THR A 40 12.01 -37.44 2.26
CA THR A 40 11.87 -36.18 1.53
C THR A 40 10.46 -36.02 0.96
N ARG A 41 9.69 -35.07 1.48
CA ARG A 41 8.29 -34.88 1.09
C ARG A 41 8.17 -33.81 -0.01
N ALA A 42 7.55 -34.19 -1.12
CA ALA A 42 7.13 -33.26 -2.16
C ALA A 42 5.84 -32.52 -1.75
N LEU A 43 5.83 -31.22 -1.93
CA LEU A 43 4.69 -30.34 -1.68
C LEU A 43 4.26 -29.71 -3.00
N LYS A 44 2.94 -29.72 -3.24
CA LYS A 44 2.33 -29.03 -4.37
C LYS A 44 1.74 -27.71 -3.91
N GLY A 45 1.94 -26.67 -4.70
CA GLY A 45 1.40 -25.34 -4.43
C GLY A 45 1.37 -24.50 -5.69
N LYS A 46 0.99 -23.22 -5.54
CA LYS A 46 1.06 -22.26 -6.63
C LYS A 46 2.29 -21.37 -6.43
N PHE A 47 2.92 -20.98 -7.53
CA PHE A 47 4.13 -20.15 -7.50
C PHE A 47 3.94 -18.85 -6.69
N ARG A 48 2.76 -18.21 -6.80
CA ARG A 48 2.46 -16.95 -6.09
C ARG A 48 1.95 -17.13 -4.67
N ILE A 49 1.70 -18.36 -4.22
CA ILE A 49 1.06 -18.67 -2.94
C ILE A 49 2.01 -19.54 -2.12
N THR A 50 2.69 -18.92 -1.16
CA THR A 50 3.72 -19.58 -0.35
C THR A 50 3.18 -20.18 0.96
N SER A 51 1.89 -20.02 1.25
CA SER A 51 1.25 -20.46 2.49
C SER A 51 1.44 -21.94 2.79
N ASN A 52 1.45 -22.79 1.76
CA ASN A 52 1.64 -24.24 1.92
C ASN A 52 3.07 -24.57 2.38
N PHE A 53 4.06 -23.88 1.82
CA PHE A 53 5.48 -24.06 2.15
C PHE A 53 5.80 -23.49 3.53
N THR A 54 5.29 -22.31 3.87
CA THR A 54 5.50 -21.71 5.20
C THR A 54 4.79 -22.50 6.30
N THR A 55 3.58 -22.99 6.05
CA THR A 55 2.84 -23.84 7.00
C THR A 55 3.57 -25.17 7.22
N HIS A 56 4.18 -25.73 6.18
CA HIS A 56 4.99 -26.94 6.32
C HIS A 56 6.19 -26.70 7.24
N LEU A 57 6.98 -25.65 7.01
CA LEU A 57 8.11 -25.28 7.88
C LEU A 57 7.63 -25.07 9.33
N LYS A 58 6.56 -24.29 9.54
CA LYS A 58 6.03 -24.02 10.88
C LYS A 58 5.64 -25.30 11.64
N ARG A 59 5.07 -26.29 10.95
CA ARG A 59 4.55 -27.52 11.58
C ARG A 59 5.60 -28.62 11.75
N LYS A 60 6.58 -28.71 10.86
CA LYS A 60 7.54 -29.83 10.81
C LYS A 60 8.98 -29.44 11.12
N HIS A 61 9.33 -28.17 10.93
CA HIS A 61 10.68 -27.65 11.10
C HIS A 61 10.65 -26.29 11.80
N ALA A 62 10.14 -26.26 13.04
CA ALA A 62 9.97 -25.01 13.80
C ALA A 62 11.28 -24.22 13.96
N ASN A 63 12.40 -24.92 14.16
CA ASN A 63 13.74 -24.32 14.26
C ASN A 63 14.11 -23.56 12.97
N VAL A 64 13.94 -24.23 11.83
CA VAL A 64 14.21 -23.69 10.49
C VAL A 64 13.20 -22.60 10.10
N TYR A 65 11.97 -22.67 10.63
CA TYR A 65 10.94 -21.67 10.38
C TYR A 65 11.31 -20.29 10.94
N ASN A 66 11.97 -20.23 12.09
CA ASN A 66 12.44 -18.97 12.67
C ASN A 66 13.53 -18.33 11.79
N GLU A 67 14.50 -19.12 11.32
CA GLU A 67 15.51 -18.66 10.35
C GLU A 67 14.87 -18.17 9.05
N TYR A 68 13.87 -18.90 8.55
CA TYR A 68 13.10 -18.49 7.37
C TYR A 68 12.40 -17.14 7.58
N LEU A 69 11.85 -16.88 8.76
CA LEU A 69 11.20 -15.61 9.05
C LEU A 69 12.21 -14.45 9.05
N GLU A 70 13.38 -14.62 9.65
CA GLU A 70 14.43 -13.60 9.64
C GLU A 70 14.97 -13.36 8.23
N TYR A 71 15.25 -14.41 7.47
CA TYR A 71 15.63 -14.32 6.05
C TYR A 71 14.57 -13.58 5.22
N ALA A 72 13.28 -13.91 5.42
CA ALA A 72 12.18 -13.26 4.72
C ALA A 72 12.02 -11.77 5.09
N LYS A 73 12.33 -11.38 6.34
CA LYS A 73 12.37 -9.97 6.76
C LYS A 73 13.52 -9.22 6.08
N GLN A 74 14.72 -9.78 6.06
CA GLN A 74 15.89 -9.17 5.43
C GLN A 74 15.67 -8.93 3.93
N LYS A 75 15.09 -9.90 3.21
CA LYS A 75 14.78 -9.75 1.78
C LYS A 75 13.72 -8.68 1.51
N ARG A 76 12.83 -8.38 2.47
CA ARG A 76 11.86 -7.28 2.35
C ARG A 76 12.53 -5.93 2.53
N HIS A 77 13.41 -5.79 3.51
CA HIS A 77 14.15 -4.54 3.74
C HIS A 77 15.08 -4.18 2.56
N GLY A 78 15.68 -5.17 1.88
CA GLY A 78 16.48 -4.92 0.68
C GLY A 78 15.71 -4.39 -0.54
N VAL A 79 14.37 -4.47 -0.54
CA VAL A 79 13.49 -4.01 -1.64
C VAL A 79 12.89 -2.62 -1.35
N GLU A 80 13.03 -2.10 -0.13
CA GLU A 80 12.49 -0.79 0.27
C GLU A 80 13.12 0.40 -0.47
N ASN A 81 14.29 0.23 -1.10
CA ASN A 81 14.91 1.29 -1.91
C ASN A 81 14.35 1.42 -3.34
N THR A 82 13.42 0.57 -3.80
CA THR A 82 12.91 0.64 -5.19
C THR A 82 11.39 0.45 -5.35
N SER A 83 10.63 0.15 -4.30
CA SER A 83 9.19 -0.17 -4.44
C SER A 83 8.24 0.64 -3.54
N VAL A 84 8.51 1.93 -3.33
CA VAL A 84 7.57 2.80 -2.58
C VAL A 84 6.31 3.16 -3.40
N ILE A 85 6.29 2.90 -4.72
CA ILE A 85 5.22 3.41 -5.59
C ILE A 85 3.95 2.53 -5.61
N ASP A 86 4.05 1.20 -5.45
CA ASP A 86 2.88 0.34 -5.65
C ASP A 86 2.55 -0.54 -4.44
N ARG A 87 1.38 -0.26 -3.83
CA ARG A 87 0.68 -0.96 -2.73
C ARG A 87 0.77 -0.36 -1.34
N LYS A 88 0.99 0.95 -1.20
CA LYS A 88 0.47 1.66 -0.02
C LYS A 88 -1.06 1.61 -0.11
N ARG A 89 -1.74 0.82 0.75
CA ARG A 89 -3.11 1.16 1.14
C ARG A 89 -3.03 2.60 1.60
N TRP A 90 -3.57 3.54 0.83
CA TRP A 90 -3.61 4.94 1.23
C TRP A 90 -4.46 5.02 2.50
N SER A 91 -3.80 5.02 3.66
CA SER A 91 -4.36 5.68 4.83
C SER A 91 -4.21 7.17 4.58
N CYS A 92 -5.13 7.75 3.81
CA CYS A 92 -5.29 9.21 3.84
C CYS A 92 -5.80 9.54 5.26
N VAL A 93 -4.93 10.08 6.10
CA VAL A 93 -5.39 10.71 7.34
C VAL A 93 -6.14 11.95 6.89
N LEU A 94 -7.46 11.93 6.97
CA LEU A 94 -8.28 13.09 6.65
C LEU A 94 -7.91 14.21 7.62
N ASN A 95 -7.23 15.22 7.10
CA ASN A 95 -6.96 16.48 7.77
C ASN A 95 -7.87 17.54 7.13
N GLN A 96 -8.94 17.89 7.86
CA GLN A 96 -9.94 18.85 7.39
C GLN A 96 -9.32 20.23 7.17
N GLU A 97 -8.42 20.67 8.05
CA GLU A 97 -7.78 21.97 7.95
C GLU A 97 -6.87 22.06 6.73
N GLU A 98 -6.10 21.02 6.46
CA GLU A 98 -5.24 20.92 5.28
C GLU A 98 -6.05 20.89 3.98
N PHE A 99 -7.16 20.15 3.95
CA PHE A 99 -8.09 20.18 2.83
C PHE A 99 -8.61 21.60 2.59
N GLU A 100 -9.15 22.25 3.62
CA GLU A 100 -9.70 23.61 3.51
C GLU A 100 -8.62 24.63 3.08
N GLN A 101 -7.38 24.47 3.57
CA GLN A 101 -6.25 25.32 3.16
C GLN A 101 -5.87 25.09 1.69
N ASN A 102 -5.84 23.85 1.22
CA ASN A 102 -5.54 23.53 -0.17
C ASN A 102 -6.59 24.11 -1.13
N ILE A 103 -7.88 24.02 -0.78
CA ILE A 103 -8.94 24.67 -1.56
C ILE A 103 -8.78 26.19 -1.54
N THR A 104 -8.50 26.79 -0.37
CA THR A 104 -8.27 28.23 -0.26
C THR A 104 -7.10 28.69 -1.15
N ASN A 105 -5.98 27.98 -1.10
CA ASN A 105 -4.80 28.26 -1.92
C ASN A 105 -5.10 28.11 -3.42
N PHE A 106 -5.84 27.07 -3.82
CA PHE A 106 -6.24 26.88 -5.21
C PHE A 106 -7.10 28.04 -5.71
N VAL A 107 -8.11 28.43 -4.92
CA VAL A 107 -9.00 29.54 -5.26
C VAL A 107 -8.22 30.84 -5.41
N LEU A 108 -7.34 31.16 -4.44
CA LEU A 108 -6.54 32.38 -4.49
C LEU A 108 -5.53 32.37 -5.63
N LYS A 109 -4.84 31.25 -5.86
CA LYS A 109 -3.81 31.13 -6.88
C LYS A 109 -4.35 31.33 -8.29
N TYR A 110 -5.53 30.76 -8.57
CA TYR A 110 -6.14 30.80 -9.89
C TYR A 110 -7.31 31.80 -9.99
N MET A 111 -7.47 32.66 -8.98
CA MET A 111 -8.53 33.67 -8.91
C MET A 111 -9.92 33.10 -9.22
N ILE A 112 -10.19 31.91 -8.67
CA ILE A 112 -11.46 31.23 -8.87
C ILE A 112 -12.55 31.98 -8.08
N PRO A 113 -13.73 32.22 -8.66
CA PRO A 113 -14.86 32.78 -7.91
C PRO A 113 -15.20 31.90 -6.70
N PHE A 114 -15.42 32.51 -5.53
CA PHE A 114 -15.70 31.75 -4.30
C PHE A 114 -16.93 30.84 -4.44
N ARG A 115 -17.88 31.20 -5.31
CA ARG A 115 -19.06 30.37 -5.64
C ARG A 115 -18.71 29.00 -6.20
N ALA A 116 -17.53 28.81 -6.78
CA ALA A 116 -17.13 27.54 -7.35
C ALA A 116 -17.09 26.39 -6.32
N VAL A 117 -16.81 26.67 -5.04
CA VAL A 117 -16.76 25.61 -4.01
C VAL A 117 -18.15 25.09 -3.61
N GLU A 118 -19.20 25.82 -3.98
CA GLU A 118 -20.59 25.43 -3.77
C GLU A 118 -21.23 24.82 -5.01
N ASP A 119 -20.53 24.87 -6.15
CA ASP A 119 -21.01 24.27 -7.39
C ASP A 119 -21.26 22.75 -7.20
N PRO A 120 -22.42 22.22 -7.64
CA PRO A 120 -22.73 20.81 -7.49
C PRO A 120 -21.71 19.89 -8.15
N SER A 121 -21.17 20.26 -9.31
CA SER A 121 -20.17 19.46 -10.02
C SER A 121 -18.85 19.43 -9.27
N PHE A 122 -18.42 20.58 -8.74
CA PHE A 122 -17.25 20.65 -7.86
C PHE A 122 -17.42 19.76 -6.63
N ARG A 123 -18.55 19.84 -5.93
CA ARG A 123 -18.82 19.02 -4.74
C ARG A 123 -18.87 17.53 -5.07
N LYS A 124 -19.41 17.17 -6.23
CA LYS A 124 -19.54 15.78 -6.68
C LYS A 124 -18.18 15.09 -6.78
N ILE A 125 -17.14 15.79 -7.26
CA ILE A 125 -15.77 15.26 -7.34
C ILE A 125 -15.35 14.66 -6.00
N PHE A 126 -15.51 15.39 -4.89
CA PHE A 126 -15.08 14.91 -3.58
C PHE A 126 -16.08 13.94 -2.92
N ASN A 127 -17.38 14.11 -3.19
CA ASN A 127 -18.41 13.22 -2.66
C ASN A 127 -18.29 11.79 -3.21
N ASP A 128 -17.94 11.64 -4.50
CA ASP A 128 -17.80 10.35 -5.16
C ASP A 128 -16.62 9.53 -4.57
N PHE A 129 -15.58 10.21 -4.08
CA PHE A 129 -14.47 9.56 -3.37
C PHE A 129 -14.84 9.01 -1.98
N LYS A 130 -16.05 9.30 -1.46
CA LYS A 130 -16.56 8.81 -0.16
C LYS A 130 -15.56 8.97 0.99
N ILE A 131 -14.85 10.10 1.03
CA ILE A 131 -13.80 10.38 2.01
C ILE A 131 -14.40 10.49 3.42
N LYS A 132 -13.95 9.63 4.34
CA LYS A 132 -14.44 9.55 5.73
C LYS A 132 -13.31 9.30 6.72
N ARG A 133 -13.45 9.81 7.94
CA ARG A 133 -12.61 9.50 9.11
C ARG A 133 -13.51 9.26 10.32
N GLY A 134 -13.55 8.02 10.81
CA GLY A 134 -14.56 7.59 11.77
C GLY A 134 -15.97 7.83 11.21
N ASP A 135 -16.84 8.45 12.00
CA ASP A 135 -18.20 8.84 11.57
C ASP A 135 -18.26 10.19 10.84
N THR A 136 -17.14 10.93 10.79
CA THR A 136 -17.10 12.24 10.15
C THR A 136 -16.76 12.13 8.66
N ARG A 137 -17.56 12.81 7.83
CA ARG A 137 -17.32 12.99 6.39
C ARG A 137 -16.50 14.26 6.16
N LEU A 138 -15.81 14.31 5.02
CA LEU A 138 -15.20 15.55 4.54
C LEU A 138 -16.25 16.66 4.49
N LYS A 139 -15.98 17.79 5.18
CA LYS A 139 -16.84 18.96 5.12
C LYS A 139 -16.40 19.84 3.96
N HIS A 140 -17.36 20.27 3.15
CA HIS A 140 -17.10 21.21 2.06
C HIS A 140 -17.10 22.63 2.59
N LEU A 141 -16.25 23.48 1.99
CA LEU A 141 -16.33 24.92 2.23
C LEU A 141 -17.61 25.50 1.63
N THR A 142 -18.09 26.56 2.27
CA THR A 142 -19.08 27.48 1.70
C THR A 142 -18.38 28.73 1.20
N CYS A 143 -19.06 29.53 0.38
CA CYS A 143 -18.56 30.85 -0.02
C CYS A 143 -18.16 31.68 1.21
N TYR A 144 -19.01 31.63 2.24
CA TYR A 144 -18.81 32.37 3.47
C TYR A 144 -17.60 31.88 4.28
N SER A 145 -17.45 30.56 4.46
CA SER A 145 -16.32 30.01 5.22
C SER A 145 -15.00 30.21 4.48
N LEU A 146 -15.02 30.16 3.14
CA LEU A 146 -13.88 30.48 2.30
C LEU A 146 -13.49 31.96 2.41
N ALA A 147 -14.45 32.88 2.31
CA ALA A 147 -14.19 34.31 2.47
C ALA A 147 -13.55 34.63 3.84
N LYS A 148 -14.12 34.09 4.93
CA LYS A 148 -13.54 34.25 6.27
C LYS A 148 -12.11 33.72 6.39
N ARG A 149 -11.79 32.62 5.70
CA ARG A 149 -10.45 32.03 5.69
C ARG A 149 -9.47 32.88 4.92
N VAL A 150 -9.87 33.42 3.77
CA VAL A 150 -9.07 34.37 3.00
C VAL A 150 -8.79 35.62 3.82
N ASP A 151 -9.81 36.21 4.45
CA ASP A 151 -9.65 37.39 5.29
C ASP A 151 -8.67 37.15 6.46
N ARG A 152 -8.76 35.98 7.09
CA ARG A 152 -7.84 35.57 8.16
C ARG A 152 -6.41 35.44 7.63
N SER A 153 -6.23 34.75 6.51
CA SER A 153 -4.91 34.57 5.89
C SER A 153 -4.27 35.90 5.50
N PHE A 154 -5.06 36.86 5.02
CA PHE A 154 -4.58 38.20 4.73
C PHE A 154 -4.13 38.93 6.01
N LYS A 155 -4.95 38.92 7.06
CA LYS A 155 -4.59 39.54 8.36
C LYS A 155 -3.32 38.94 8.95
N ASP A 156 -3.17 37.62 8.91
CA ASP A 156 -1.99 36.92 9.45
C ASP A 156 -0.71 37.30 8.67
N ASN A 157 -0.80 37.45 7.35
CA ASN A 157 0.35 37.85 6.52
C ASN A 157 0.70 39.34 6.67
N VAL A 158 -0.29 40.21 6.84
CA VAL A 158 -0.05 41.63 7.15
C VAL A 158 0.66 41.76 8.50
N THR A 159 0.21 41.04 9.53
CA THR A 159 0.78 41.14 10.89
C THR A 159 2.22 40.59 11.00
N ARG A 160 2.66 39.74 10.08
CA ARG A 160 4.03 39.18 10.05
C ARG A 160 5.07 40.05 9.33
N ASN A 161 4.62 41.05 8.58
CA ASN A 161 5.48 41.93 7.78
C ASN A 161 5.71 43.31 8.45
N TRP A 162 5.39 43.43 9.74
CA TRP A 162 5.67 44.56 10.62
C TRP A 162 6.35 44.04 11.89
#